data_AF-A0A954TYU3-F1
#
_entry.id   AF-A0A954TYU3-F1
#
_cell.length_a   1.000
_cell.length_b   1.000
_cell.length_c   1.000
_cell.angle_alpha   90.00
_cell.angle_beta   90.00
_cell.angle_gamma   90.00
#
_symmetry.space_group_name_H-M   'P 1'
#
loop_
_entity.id
_entity.type
_entity.pdbx_description
1 polymer ?
#
loop_
_entity_poly.entity_id
_entity_poly.type
_entity_poly.pdbx_seq_one_letter_code
_entity_poly.pdbx_strand_id
1 'polypeptide(L)' 'QAAVDCLAIVAYHQPIERDLVEKLRGQNSGSLLSQLVRRELLQVEVTNERPRKKLYRTTDRFLDLFGLDCLADLPSHDDF' A
#
# COMPACT_ATOMS: atom_id res chain seq x y z
N GLN A 1 -10.94 8.45 8.40
CA GLN A 1 -9.63 8.53 7.73
C GLN A 1 -8.82 7.33 8.18
N ALA A 2 -8.69 6.27 7.38
CA ALA A 2 -7.92 5.07 7.74
C ALA A 2 -7.48 4.32 6.49
N ALA A 3 -8.38 4.24 5.51
CA ALA A 3 -8.09 3.70 4.18
C ALA A 3 -7.06 4.53 3.42
N VAL A 4 -7.22 5.86 3.39
CA VAL A 4 -6.26 6.78 2.75
C VAL A 4 -4.89 6.69 3.41
N ASP A 5 -4.81 6.70 4.74
CA ASP A 5 -3.53 6.58 5.46
C ASP A 5 -2.83 5.24 5.15
N CYS A 6 -3.60 4.15 5.06
CA CYS A 6 -3.05 2.85 4.68
C CYS A 6 -2.58 2.82 3.22
N LEU A 7 -3.32 3.45 2.30
CA LEU A 7 -2.92 3.57 0.91
C LEU A 7 -1.63 4.38 0.78
N ALA A 8 -1.53 5.51 1.48
CA ALA A 8 -0.34 6.35 1.48
C ALA A 8 0.89 5.55 1.96
N ILE A 9 0.78 4.85 3.09
CA ILE A 9 1.88 4.02 3.59
C ILE A 9 2.33 2.98 2.56
N VAL A 10 1.39 2.30 1.89
CA VAL A 10 1.77 1.33 0.85
C VAL A 10 2.38 2.04 -0.37
N ALA A 11 1.81 3.16 -0.82
CA ALA A 11 2.29 3.91 -1.98
C ALA A 11 3.73 4.38 -1.83
N TYR A 12 4.10 4.90 -0.64
CA TYR A 12 5.45 5.41 -0.34
C TYR A 12 6.49 4.35 0.01
N HIS A 13 6.07 3.16 0.46
CA HIS A 13 6.99 2.12 0.94
C HIS A 13 6.93 0.81 0.15
N GLN A 14 6.18 0.76 -0.95
CA GLN A 14 6.05 -0.45 -1.74
C GLN A 14 7.39 -0.91 -2.36
N PRO A 15 7.65 -2.22 -2.43
CA PRO A 15 6.84 -3.30 -1.87
C PRO A 15 6.96 -3.37 -0.34
N ILE A 16 5.83 -3.46 0.37
CA ILE A 16 5.82 -3.49 1.86
C ILE A 16 5.11 -4.73 2.42
N GLU A 17 5.63 -5.28 3.51
CA GLU A 17 5.01 -6.39 4.25
C GLU A 17 3.84 -5.92 5.12
N ARG A 18 2.83 -6.79 5.32
CA ARG A 18 1.68 -6.50 6.19
C ARG A 18 2.11 -5.97 7.56
N ASP A 19 3.06 -6.65 8.20
CA ASP A 19 3.45 -6.37 9.58
C ASP A 19 4.17 -5.02 9.69
N LEU A 20 4.84 -4.56 8.62
CA LEU A 20 5.41 -3.21 8.55
C LEU A 20 4.33 -2.14 8.39
N VAL A 21 3.28 -2.40 7.60
CA VAL A 21 2.12 -1.50 7.50
C VAL A 21 1.46 -1.34 8.88
N GLU A 22 1.27 -2.44 9.61
CA GLU A 22 0.68 -2.40 10.96
C GLU A 22 1.56 -1.63 11.94
N LYS A 23 2.88 -1.81 11.87
CA LYS A 23 3.85 -1.07 12.68
C LYS A 23 3.81 0.43 12.39
N LEU A 24 3.78 0.84 11.12
CA LEU A 24 3.72 2.26 10.73
C LEU A 24 2.37 2.90 11.09
N ARG A 25 1.27 2.16 10.99
CA ARG A 25 -0.07 2.64 11.38
C ARG A 25 -0.33 2.61 12.88
N GLY A 26 0.48 1.90 13.66
CA GLY A 26 0.29 1.68 15.10
C GLY A 26 -0.94 0.83 15.45
N GLN A 27 -1.57 0.16 14.48
CA GLN A 27 -2.79 -0.62 14.67
C GLN A 27 -2.96 -1.71 13.61
N ASN A 28 -3.82 -2.69 13.89
CA ASN A 28 -4.08 -3.79 12.96
C ASN A 28 -4.61 -3.28 11.61
N SER A 29 -4.08 -3.84 10.51
CA SER A 29 -4.36 -3.38 9.15
C SER A 29 -4.80 -4.52 8.22
N GLY A 30 -4.84 -5.76 8.70
CA GLY A 30 -5.09 -6.94 7.86
C GLY A 30 -6.45 -6.92 7.15
N SER A 31 -7.53 -6.55 7.83
CA SER A 31 -8.87 -6.45 7.23
C SER A 31 -8.94 -5.32 6.20
N LEU A 32 -8.33 -4.17 6.51
CA LEU A 32 -8.29 -3.01 5.64
C LEU A 32 -7.47 -3.28 4.36
N LEU A 33 -6.27 -3.86 4.49
CA LEU A 33 -5.46 -4.29 3.36
C LEU A 33 -6.23 -5.26 2.46
N SER A 34 -6.93 -6.22 3.05
CA SER A 34 -7.76 -7.17 2.30
C SER A 34 -8.90 -6.48 1.55
N GLN A 35 -9.53 -5.46 2.15
CA GLN A 35 -10.57 -4.66 1.51
C GLN A 35 -10.02 -3.83 0.35
N LEU A 36 -8.84 -3.20 0.51
CA LEU A 36 -8.19 -2.40 -0.52
C LEU A 36 -7.76 -3.28 -1.71
N VAL A 37 -7.29 -4.50 -1.45
CA VAL A 37 -7.01 -5.49 -2.50
C VAL A 37 -8.27 -5.89 -3.25
N ARG A 38 -9.38 -6.16 -2.55
CA ARG A 38 -10.68 -6.48 -3.20
C ARG A 38 -11.24 -5.34 -4.04
N ARG A 39 -10.88 -4.10 -3.72
CA ARG A 39 -11.24 -2.89 -4.48
C ARG A 39 -10.23 -2.58 -5.58
N GLU A 40 -9.25 -3.44 -5.80
CA GLU A 40 -8.19 -3.29 -6.79
C GLU A 40 -7.37 -2.01 -6.61
N LEU A 41 -7.35 -1.40 -5.43
CA LEU A 41 -6.48 -0.25 -5.13
C LEU A 41 -5.08 -0.69 -4.69
N LEU A 42 -4.99 -1.91 -4.16
CA LEU A 42 -3.75 -2.59 -3.87
C LEU A 42 -3.72 -3.96 -4.55
N GLN A 43 -2.54 -4.47 -4.78
CA GLN A 43 -2.29 -5.86 -5.15
C GLN A 43 -1.39 -6.52 -4.10
N VAL A 44 -1.49 -7.83 -3.98
CA VAL A 44 -0.70 -8.62 -3.04
C VAL A 44 0.05 -9.74 -3.76
N GLU A 45 1.35 -9.81 -3.53
CA GLU A 45 2.22 -10.88 -4.00
C GLU A 45 2.67 -11.72 -2.81
N VAL A 46 2.73 -13.04 -2.98
CA VAL A 46 3.24 -13.95 -1.96
C VAL A 46 4.63 -14.41 -2.38
N THR A 47 5.63 -14.18 -1.53
CA THR A 47 7.00 -14.59 -1.84
C THR A 47 7.12 -16.11 -1.91
N ASN A 48 8.02 -16.59 -2.77
CA ASN A 48 8.32 -18.01 -2.90
C ASN A 48 9.28 -18.53 -1.81
N GLU A 49 10.00 -17.62 -1.15
CA GLU A 49 10.92 -17.91 -0.04
C GLU A 49 10.16 -18.35 1.22
N ARG A 50 10.80 -19.16 2.08
CA ARG A 50 10.25 -19.59 3.37
C ARG A 50 10.90 -18.79 4.50
N PRO A 51 10.13 -18.17 5.43
CA PRO A 51 8.67 -18.15 5.46
C PRO A 51 8.07 -17.25 4.36
N ARG A 52 6.93 -17.68 3.81
CA ARG A 52 6.23 -16.91 2.77
C ARG A 52 5.70 -15.60 3.34
N LYS A 53 5.98 -14.50 2.67
CA LYS A 53 5.56 -13.15 3.05
C LYS A 53 4.56 -12.58 2.05
N LYS A 54 3.63 -11.76 2.54
CA LYS A 54 2.71 -10.99 1.68
C LYS A 54 3.27 -9.60 1.49
N LEU A 55 3.58 -9.25 0.24
CA LEU A 55 4.04 -7.93 -0.18
C LEU A 55 2.88 -7.20 -0.84
N TYR A 56 2.67 -5.94 -0.45
CA TYR A 56 1.62 -5.09 -1.01
C TYR A 56 2.22 -4.00 -1.89
N ARG A 57 1.53 -3.70 -2.98
CA ARG A 57 1.83 -2.63 -3.94
C ARG A 57 0.53 -1.93 -4.34
N THR A 58 0.62 -0.68 -4.81
CA THR A 58 -0.50 -0.01 -5.47
C THR A 58 -0.72 -0.59 -6.88
N THR A 59 -1.85 -0.25 -7.48
CA THR A 59 -2.26 -0.67 -8.82
C THR A 59 -2.48 0.55 -9.72
N ASP A 60 -2.76 0.33 -11.00
CA ASP A 60 -3.10 1.43 -11.92
C ASP A 60 -4.41 2.14 -11.50
N ARG A 61 -5.38 1.39 -10.96
CA ARG A 61 -6.62 1.97 -10.42
C ARG A 61 -6.37 2.95 -9.27
N PHE A 62 -5.30 2.75 -8.49
CA PHE A 62 -4.89 3.75 -7.51
C PHE A 62 -4.46 5.04 -8.21
N LEU A 63 -3.60 4.96 -9.24
CA LEU A 63 -3.16 6.12 -10.01
C LEU A 63 -4.34 6.88 -10.62
N ASP A 64 -5.27 6.17 -11.26
CA ASP A 64 -6.50 6.74 -11.83
C ASP A 64 -7.35 7.46 -10.79
N LEU A 65 -7.52 6.85 -9.61
CA LEU A 65 -8.33 7.42 -8.54
C LEU A 65 -7.72 8.71 -7.96
N PHE A 66 -6.40 8.80 -7.91
CA PHE A 66 -5.67 9.95 -7.39
C PHE A 66 -5.24 10.95 -8.47
N GLY A 67 -5.52 10.67 -9.74
CA GLY A 67 -5.17 11.55 -10.87
C GLY A 67 -3.67 11.67 -11.08
N LEU A 68 -2.93 10.57 -10.88
CA LEU A 68 -1.48 10.50 -11.05
C LEU A 68 -1.17 9.77 -12.34
N ASP A 69 -0.15 10.20 -13.09
CA ASP A 69 0.33 9.46 -14.26
C ASP A 69 1.28 8.33 -13.82
N CYS A 70 2.03 8.55 -12.74
CA CYS A 70 2.92 7.56 -12.16
C CYS A 70 3.16 7.76 -10.65
N LEU A 71 3.82 6.78 -10.01
CA LEU A 71 4.15 6.86 -8.59
C LEU A 71 5.16 7.96 -8.24
N ALA A 72 5.94 8.44 -9.21
CA ALA A 72 6.87 9.55 -9.00
C ALA A 72 6.15 10.90 -8.82
N ASP A 73 4.87 10.98 -9.19
CA ASP A 73 4.03 12.18 -9.00
C ASP A 73 3.50 12.30 -7.56
N LEU A 74 3.75 11.30 -6.71
CA LEU A 74 3.41 11.39 -5.29
C LEU A 74 4.26 12.48 -4.63
N PRO A 75 3.65 13.34 -3.78
CA PRO A 75 4.39 14.39 -3.11
C PRO A 75 5.51 13.80 -2.27
N SER A 76 6.72 14.29 -2.45
CA SER A 76 7.92 13.83 -1.77
C SER A 76 8.11 14.58 -0.46
N HIS A 77 8.91 14.01 0.45
CA HIS A 77 9.17 14.65 1.76
C HIS A 77 9.96 15.98 1.63
N ASP A 78 10.51 16.26 0.45
CA ASP A 78 11.17 17.53 0.10
C ASP A 78 10.18 18.62 -0.37
N ASP A 79 8.91 18.27 -0.62
CA ASP A 79 7.87 19.22 -1.06
C ASP A 79 7.21 20.01 0.10
N PHE A 80 7.70 19.85 1.35
CA PHE A 80 7.18 20.50 2.56
C PHE A 80 8.25 21.25 3.37
#